data_AF-A0A1A2NDF7-F1
#
_entry.id   AF-A0A1A2NDF7-F1
#
_cell.length_a   1.000
_cell.length_b   1.000
_cell.length_c   1.000
_cell.angle_alpha   90.00
_cell.angle_beta   90.00
_cell.angle_gamma   90.00
#
_symmetry.space_group_name_H-M   'P 1'
#
loop_
_entity.id
_entity.type
_entity.pdbx_description
1 polymer ?
#
loop_
_entity_poly.entity_id
_entity_poly.type
_entity_poly.pdbx_seq_one_letter_code
_entity_poly.pdbx_strand_id
1 'polypeptide(L)'
;MPPTITGPIFNKAVEQSAVMSLARRVPLSVNAQTAIPVPMDIPTADWVAEGGVKPAAQVGVGVKLMTGKKVALLVPVSDEVVMSNPGGLYEQLQQDLPTAIARAFDYAAIAGKSIRTGGAGPFADYLALTPNTVALGTTAQGSGGIYADLVTAVGKVVDNNYDMTGWAADPRLQVDAMLATDTQGRPLLNTPANAADNQSSLLGWPAYFNKGVSGRYWRAGDSVQTLTITGTPTGGGIVIGSGGNSLQVAYNAAASTVQTGIQAWGGIYAAVTVSGSAGGPYTITFPAITSNVAPEAAPFTVISNSLTGGTNPKATIAST
;
A
#
# COMPACT_ATOMS: atom_id res chain seq x y z
N MET A 1 24.37 6.87 -3.85
CA MET A 1 24.00 7.76 -4.97
C MET A 1 24.59 9.14 -4.71
N PRO A 2 25.01 9.90 -5.74
CA PRO A 2 25.52 11.26 -5.57
C PRO A 2 24.49 12.20 -4.89
N PRO A 3 24.91 13.16 -4.05
CA PRO A 3 24.00 14.07 -3.34
C PRO A 3 23.13 14.94 -4.27
N THR A 4 23.65 15.28 -5.45
CA THR A 4 22.97 16.07 -6.49
C THR A 4 21.72 15.40 -7.06
N ILE A 5 21.67 14.06 -7.04
CA ILE A 5 20.51 13.26 -7.49
C ILE A 5 19.57 12.92 -6.32
N THR A 6 20.09 12.91 -5.09
CA THR A 6 19.34 12.51 -3.89
C THR A 6 18.41 13.61 -3.37
N GLY A 7 18.80 14.88 -3.49
CA GLY A 7 17.95 16.03 -3.12
C GLY A 7 16.56 16.04 -3.78
N PRO A 8 16.44 15.92 -5.11
CA PRO A 8 15.13 15.94 -5.78
C PRO A 8 14.24 14.73 -5.49
N ILE A 9 14.78 13.61 -4.99
CA ILE A 9 14.00 12.41 -4.63
C ILE A 9 13.03 12.72 -3.47
N PHE A 10 13.49 13.45 -2.46
CA PHE A 10 12.64 13.80 -1.31
C PHE A 10 11.55 14.80 -1.68
N ASN A 11 11.84 15.77 -2.55
CA ASN A 11 10.82 16.72 -3.01
C ASN A 11 9.71 15.99 -3.78
N LYS A 12 10.07 15.09 -4.69
CA LYS A 12 9.11 14.25 -5.43
C LYS A 12 8.32 13.32 -4.50
N ALA A 13 8.95 12.79 -3.45
CA ALA A 13 8.26 11.94 -2.49
C ALA A 13 7.17 12.72 -1.73
N VAL A 14 7.41 14.00 -1.43
CA VAL A 14 6.40 14.84 -0.80
C VAL A 14 5.24 15.15 -1.75
N GLU A 15 5.52 15.40 -3.04
CA GLU A 15 4.49 15.64 -4.06
C GLU A 15 3.60 14.41 -4.31
N GLN A 16 4.17 13.21 -4.21
CA GLN A 16 3.46 11.96 -4.45
C GLN A 16 2.67 11.44 -3.24
N SER A 17 2.90 12.00 -2.05
CA SER A 17 2.23 11.57 -0.82
C SER A 17 0.88 12.28 -0.68
N ALA A 18 -0.18 11.49 -0.55
CA ALA A 18 -1.54 12.00 -0.34
C ALA A 18 -1.71 12.61 1.06
N VAL A 19 -1.00 12.07 2.06
CA VAL A 19 -1.07 12.60 3.42
C VAL A 19 -0.27 13.90 3.53
N MET A 20 0.92 13.99 2.92
CA MET A 20 1.75 15.20 3.00
C MET A 20 1.21 16.37 2.17
N SER A 21 0.41 16.13 1.13
CA SER A 21 -0.26 17.19 0.39
C SER A 21 -1.43 17.80 1.17
N LEU A 22 -2.15 16.98 1.94
CA LEU A 22 -3.27 17.41 2.79
C LEU A 22 -2.84 17.97 4.16
N ALA A 23 -1.72 17.50 4.70
CA ALA A 23 -1.25 17.89 6.03
C ALA A 23 -0.41 19.18 6.00
N ARG A 24 -0.51 19.96 7.09
CA ARG A 24 0.36 21.13 7.30
C ARG A 24 1.76 20.68 7.71
N ARG A 25 2.79 21.23 7.05
CA ARG A 25 4.19 21.00 7.44
C ARG A 25 4.54 21.78 8.70
N VAL A 26 5.10 21.09 9.69
CA VAL A 26 5.61 21.70 10.92
C VAL A 26 7.12 21.45 11.00
N PRO A 27 7.97 22.49 10.98
CA PRO A 27 9.39 22.31 11.18
C PRO A 27 9.65 21.87 12.63
N LEU A 28 10.30 20.72 12.81
CA LEU A 28 10.67 20.21 14.12
C LEU A 28 12.02 20.77 14.55
N SER A 29 12.17 21.04 15.85
CA SER A 29 13.48 21.38 16.41
C SER A 29 14.38 20.13 16.43
N VAL A 30 15.69 20.36 16.48
CA VAL A 30 16.69 19.27 16.47
C VAL A 30 16.51 18.28 17.63
N ASN A 31 15.81 18.68 18.71
CA ASN A 31 15.55 17.85 19.89
C ASN A 31 14.34 16.91 19.75
N ALA A 32 13.72 16.78 18.57
CA ALA A 32 12.78 15.72 18.23
C ALA A 32 11.48 15.61 19.07
N GLN A 33 11.21 16.52 20.01
CA GLN A 33 9.92 16.69 20.66
C GLN A 33 9.43 18.12 20.48
N THR A 34 8.55 18.35 19.52
CA THR A 34 7.82 19.63 19.42
C THR A 34 6.44 19.44 20.02
N ALA A 35 6.12 20.22 21.05
CA ALA A 35 4.78 20.30 21.63
C ALA A 35 3.92 21.24 20.77
N ILE A 36 2.81 20.72 20.24
CA ILE A 36 1.78 21.53 19.60
C ILE A 36 0.65 21.72 20.62
N PRO A 37 0.42 22.96 21.10
CA PRO A 37 -0.76 23.24 21.90
C PRO A 37 -1.99 23.21 20.99
N VAL A 38 -2.93 22.34 21.33
CA VAL A 38 -4.25 22.28 20.69
C VAL A 38 -5.24 22.93 21.66
N PRO A 39 -5.89 24.04 21.28
CA PRO A 39 -7.00 24.56 22.08
C PRO A 39 -8.12 23.52 22.07
N MET A 40 -8.52 23.06 23.26
CA MET A 40 -9.53 22.01 23.42
C MET A 40 -10.95 22.56 23.51
N ASP A 41 -11.09 23.89 23.64
CA ASP A 41 -12.38 24.54 23.83
C ASP A 41 -12.43 25.89 23.10
N ILE A 42 -13.59 26.20 22.51
CA ILE A 42 -13.89 27.50 21.93
C ILE A 42 -14.86 28.17 22.92
N PRO A 43 -14.47 29.30 23.54
CA PRO A 43 -15.31 29.93 24.56
C PRO A 43 -16.66 30.32 23.96
N THR A 44 -17.74 29.78 24.52
CA THR A 44 -19.11 30.07 24.08
C THR A 44 -19.59 31.36 24.74
N ALA A 45 -20.03 32.32 23.94
CA ALA A 45 -20.63 33.55 24.43
C ALA A 45 -22.13 33.34 24.66
N ASP A 46 -22.66 33.94 25.73
CA ASP A 46 -24.09 33.95 26.03
C ASP A 46 -24.59 35.39 26.20
N TRP A 47 -25.87 35.61 25.95
CA TRP A 47 -26.52 36.91 26.12
C TRP A 47 -26.76 37.16 27.60
N VAL A 48 -26.36 38.34 28.09
CA VAL A 48 -26.53 38.71 29.50
C VAL A 48 -27.49 39.90 29.59
N ALA A 49 -28.43 39.85 30.53
CA ALA A 49 -29.31 40.98 30.85
C ALA A 49 -28.52 42.15 31.46
N GLU A 50 -29.03 43.36 31.33
CA GLU A 50 -28.37 44.56 31.85
C GLU A 50 -28.22 44.46 33.38
N GLY A 51 -26.97 44.39 33.87
CA GLY A 51 -26.62 44.18 35.28
C GLY A 51 -26.42 42.71 35.72
N GLY A 52 -26.56 41.74 34.82
CA GLY A 52 -26.32 40.32 35.10
C GLY A 52 -24.83 39.95 35.21
N VAL A 53 -24.54 38.88 35.96
CA VAL A 53 -23.17 38.34 36.08
C VAL A 53 -22.75 37.72 34.75
N LYS A 54 -21.58 38.14 34.25
CA LYS A 54 -21.03 37.63 32.99
C LYS A 54 -20.57 36.18 33.16
N PRO A 55 -20.93 35.27 32.23
CA PRO A 55 -20.46 33.88 32.29
C PRO A 55 -18.94 33.82 32.09
N ALA A 56 -18.27 33.04 32.94
CA ALA A 56 -16.85 32.77 32.82
C ALA A 56 -16.62 31.60 31.84
N ALA A 57 -15.77 31.82 30.83
CA ALA A 57 -15.35 30.75 29.92
C ALA A 57 -14.08 30.07 30.45
N GLN A 58 -14.03 28.74 30.42
CA GLN A 58 -12.81 27.97 30.67
C GLN A 58 -12.11 27.71 29.34
N VAL A 59 -10.78 27.81 29.32
CA VAL A 59 -9.96 27.50 28.13
C VAL A 59 -9.01 26.36 28.52
N GLY A 60 -9.32 25.15 28.05
CA GLY A 60 -8.41 24.00 28.17
C GLY A 60 -7.41 23.98 27.01
N VAL A 61 -6.12 23.84 27.30
CA VAL A 61 -5.08 23.60 26.29
C VAL A 61 -4.58 22.16 26.44
N GLY A 62 -4.81 21.33 25.42
CA GLY A 62 -4.26 19.98 25.32
C GLY A 62 -2.91 20.03 24.62
N VAL A 63 -1.89 19.36 25.15
CA VAL A 63 -0.56 19.31 24.52
C VAL A 63 -0.41 18.00 23.75
N LYS A 64 -0.19 18.08 22.43
CA LYS A 64 0.21 16.93 21.60
C LYS A 64 1.70 16.99 21.30
N LEU A 65 2.41 15.90 21.57
CA LEU A 65 3.84 15.78 21.30
C LEU A 65 4.08 15.16 19.91
N MET A 66 4.84 15.85 19.07
CA MET A 66 5.29 15.35 17.76
C MET A 66 6.71 14.83 17.86
N THR A 67 6.94 13.58 17.42
CA THR A 67 8.27 12.96 17.39
C THR A 67 8.71 12.59 15.98
N GLY A 68 9.96 12.93 15.64
CA GLY A 68 10.55 12.59 14.35
C GLY A 68 10.83 11.09 14.23
N LYS A 69 10.42 10.47 13.11
CA LYS A 69 10.69 9.07 12.78
C LYS A 69 11.46 8.99 11.45
N LYS A 70 12.33 7.99 11.32
CA LYS A 70 13.18 7.80 10.13
C LYS A 70 12.56 6.75 9.19
N VAL A 71 12.56 7.05 7.90
CA VAL A 71 12.22 6.12 6.82
C VAL A 71 13.47 5.82 6.01
N ALA A 72 13.70 4.54 5.68
CA ALA A 72 14.88 4.10 4.93
C ALA A 72 14.53 2.97 3.96
N LEU A 73 15.19 2.99 2.80
CA LEU A 73 15.13 1.94 1.78
C LEU A 73 16.55 1.65 1.30
N LEU A 74 16.93 0.37 1.31
CA LEU A 74 18.22 -0.11 0.83
C LEU A 74 17.98 -0.95 -0.42
N VAL A 75 18.65 -0.57 -1.53
CA VAL A 75 18.63 -1.30 -2.79
C VAL A 75 20.08 -1.66 -3.14
N PRO A 76 20.48 -2.95 -3.06
CA PRO A 76 21.81 -3.36 -3.50
C PRO A 76 21.86 -3.34 -5.04
N VAL A 77 22.92 -2.75 -5.60
CA VAL A 77 23.23 -2.77 -7.04
C VAL A 77 24.68 -3.22 -7.22
N SER A 78 24.96 -3.99 -8.26
CA SER A 78 26.33 -4.44 -8.58
C SER A 78 27.11 -3.33 -9.28
N ASP A 79 28.37 -3.11 -8.88
CA ASP A 79 29.25 -2.06 -9.43
C ASP A 79 29.46 -2.18 -10.96
N GLU A 80 29.39 -3.39 -11.52
CA GLU A 80 29.49 -3.60 -12.98
C GLU A 80 28.25 -3.09 -13.72
N VAL A 81 27.06 -3.22 -13.12
CA VAL A 81 25.79 -2.70 -13.67
C VAL A 81 25.71 -1.18 -13.50
N VAL A 82 26.33 -0.65 -12.44
CA VAL A 82 26.48 0.79 -12.21
C VAL A 82 27.32 1.44 -13.30
N MET A 83 28.46 0.84 -13.67
CA MET A 83 29.36 1.41 -14.69
C MET A 83 28.85 1.22 -16.12
N SER A 84 28.13 0.13 -16.41
CA SER A 84 27.59 -0.13 -17.75
C SER A 84 26.26 0.58 -18.03
N ASN A 85 25.55 1.06 -17.00
CA ASN A 85 24.18 1.62 -17.06
C ASN A 85 23.29 0.97 -18.15
N PRO A 86 23.21 -0.37 -18.22
CA PRO A 86 22.50 -1.04 -19.29
C PRO A 86 20.99 -0.87 -19.03
N GLY A 87 20.37 0.10 -19.70
CA GLY A 87 18.91 0.24 -19.73
C GLY A 87 18.29 1.33 -18.84
N GLY A 88 19.05 2.33 -18.36
CA GLY A 88 18.44 3.46 -17.64
C GLY A 88 17.97 3.14 -16.22
N LEU A 89 18.59 2.14 -15.57
CA LEU A 89 18.28 1.69 -14.22
C LEU A 89 18.24 2.86 -13.20
N TYR A 90 19.13 3.84 -13.35
CA TYR A 90 19.14 5.01 -12.48
C TYR A 90 17.96 5.95 -12.68
N GLU A 91 17.46 6.10 -13.91
CA GLU A 91 16.28 6.92 -14.18
C GLU A 91 15.02 6.26 -13.63
N GLN A 92 14.93 4.93 -13.77
CA GLN A 92 13.85 4.14 -13.18
C GLN A 92 13.89 4.20 -11.64
N LEU A 93 15.05 4.02 -11.02
CA LEU A 93 15.19 4.14 -9.56
C LEU A 93 14.86 5.57 -9.07
N GLN A 94 15.19 6.61 -9.84
CA GLN A 94 14.81 7.98 -9.50
C GLN A 94 13.30 8.24 -9.54
N GLN A 95 12.53 7.46 -10.32
CA GLN A 95 11.07 7.55 -10.35
C GLN A 95 10.40 6.66 -9.29
N ASP A 96 10.98 5.49 -9.03
CA ASP A 96 10.39 4.49 -8.14
C ASP A 96 10.68 4.75 -6.65
N LEU A 97 11.88 5.23 -6.31
CA LEU A 97 12.28 5.49 -4.92
C LEU A 97 11.41 6.56 -4.22
N PRO A 98 11.11 7.72 -4.85
CA PRO A 98 10.20 8.70 -4.25
C PRO A 98 8.82 8.09 -3.94
N THR A 99 8.30 7.29 -4.88
CA THR A 99 6.98 6.66 -4.76
C THR A 99 6.96 5.65 -3.62
N ALA A 100 8.04 4.88 -3.46
CA ALA A 100 8.17 3.89 -2.39
C ALA A 100 8.19 4.55 -1.00
N ILE A 101 8.90 5.67 -0.85
CA ILE A 101 8.97 6.44 0.40
C ILE A 101 7.62 7.09 0.73
N ALA A 102 7.00 7.74 -0.27
CA ALA A 102 5.70 8.39 -0.13
C ALA A 102 4.62 7.40 0.35
N ARG A 103 4.56 6.21 -0.28
CA ARG A 103 3.59 5.17 0.09
C ARG A 103 3.85 4.56 1.46
N ALA A 104 5.11 4.34 1.83
CA ALA A 104 5.45 3.83 3.15
C ALA A 104 5.00 4.82 4.25
N PHE A 105 5.15 6.12 4.01
CA PHE A 105 4.66 7.16 4.91
C PHE A 105 3.13 7.22 4.95
N ASP A 106 2.46 7.28 3.80
CA ASP A 106 0.99 7.36 3.72
C ASP A 106 0.32 6.18 4.43
N TYR A 107 0.80 4.96 4.17
CA TYR A 107 0.26 3.75 4.79
C TYR A 107 0.48 3.74 6.32
N ALA A 108 1.64 4.19 6.78
CA ALA A 108 1.92 4.31 8.20
C ALA A 108 1.02 5.35 8.88
N ALA A 109 0.79 6.50 8.26
CA ALA A 109 -0.05 7.57 8.82
C ALA A 109 -1.55 7.21 8.82
N ILE A 110 -2.01 6.47 7.80
CA ILE A 110 -3.42 6.08 7.66
C ILE A 110 -3.72 4.84 8.50
N ALA A 111 -3.01 3.74 8.27
CA ALA A 111 -3.32 2.43 8.83
C ALA A 111 -2.53 2.11 10.12
N GLY A 112 -1.53 2.92 10.48
CA GLY A 112 -0.68 2.65 11.64
C GLY A 112 0.18 1.41 11.47
N LYS A 113 0.46 0.99 10.22
CA LYS A 113 1.17 -0.25 9.90
C LYS A 113 2.36 0.01 8.98
N SER A 114 3.34 -0.87 9.04
CA SER A 114 4.43 -0.91 8.05
C SER A 114 3.96 -1.65 6.80
N ILE A 115 4.09 -1.01 5.64
CA ILE A 115 3.75 -1.64 4.34
C ILE A 115 4.67 -2.84 4.02
N ARG A 116 5.87 -2.88 4.60
CA ARG A 116 6.84 -3.96 4.37
C ARG A 116 6.57 -5.18 5.24
N THR A 117 6.35 -4.97 6.54
CA THR A 117 6.27 -6.08 7.49
C THR A 117 4.84 -6.42 7.90
N GLY A 118 3.86 -5.57 7.56
CA GLY A 118 2.48 -5.68 8.03
C GLY A 118 2.29 -5.46 9.54
N GLY A 119 3.39 -5.30 10.29
CA GLY A 119 3.40 -5.04 11.73
C GLY A 119 3.09 -3.59 12.07
N ALA A 120 3.18 -3.26 13.37
CA ALA A 120 2.94 -1.92 13.88
C ALA A 120 3.84 -0.88 13.19
N GLY A 121 3.22 0.21 12.75
CA GLY A 121 3.86 1.35 12.14
C GLY A 121 4.52 2.26 13.19
N PRO A 122 5.29 3.27 12.73
CA PRO A 122 6.05 4.15 13.61
C PRO A 122 5.19 5.18 14.38
N PHE A 123 3.92 5.32 14.04
CA PHE A 123 3.00 6.30 14.64
C PHE A 123 2.04 5.62 15.61
N ALA A 124 1.94 6.16 16.83
CA ALA A 124 0.99 5.69 17.83
C ALA A 124 -0.44 6.18 17.54
N ASP A 125 -0.57 7.37 16.95
CA ASP A 125 -1.83 7.92 16.46
C ASP A 125 -1.85 7.81 14.93
N TYR A 126 -2.91 7.20 14.40
CA TYR A 126 -3.11 7.02 12.95
C TYR A 126 -4.60 7.15 12.62
N LEU A 127 -4.92 7.48 11.37
CA LEU A 127 -6.29 7.85 10.98
C LEU A 127 -7.30 6.71 11.18
N ALA A 128 -6.92 5.46 10.92
CA ALA A 128 -7.76 4.28 11.11
C ALA A 128 -8.06 3.95 12.59
N LEU A 129 -7.48 4.66 13.55
CA LEU A 129 -7.87 4.55 14.97
C LEU A 129 -9.23 5.20 15.25
N THR A 130 -9.73 6.05 14.33
CA THR A 130 -11.02 6.71 14.49
C THR A 130 -12.18 5.69 14.50
N PRO A 131 -13.17 5.82 15.40
CA PRO A 131 -14.39 5.02 15.36
C PRO A 131 -15.32 5.41 14.19
N ASN A 132 -15.05 6.53 13.52
CA ASN A 132 -15.85 7.06 12.41
C ASN A 132 -15.58 6.33 11.09
N THR A 133 -15.92 5.05 11.02
CA THR A 133 -15.77 4.23 9.82
C THR A 133 -17.07 4.12 9.04
N VAL A 134 -17.02 4.16 7.71
CA VAL A 134 -18.16 3.90 6.81
C VAL A 134 -17.77 2.78 5.85
N ALA A 135 -18.61 1.76 5.75
CA ALA A 135 -18.42 0.71 4.75
C ALA A 135 -18.89 1.23 3.38
N LEU A 136 -18.09 0.99 2.35
CA LEU A 136 -18.44 1.37 0.98
C LEU A 136 -19.19 0.22 0.29
N GLY A 137 -20.21 0.55 -0.49
CA GLY A 137 -20.99 -0.40 -1.29
C GLY A 137 -22.12 -1.10 -0.52
N THR A 138 -22.46 -0.63 0.67
CA THR A 138 -23.58 -1.20 1.46
C THR A 138 -24.92 -0.56 1.15
N THR A 139 -24.92 0.67 0.64
CA THR A 139 -26.16 1.36 0.25
C THR A 139 -26.64 0.86 -1.11
N ALA A 140 -27.93 0.55 -1.21
CA ALA A 140 -28.53 0.11 -2.47
C ALA A 140 -28.44 1.21 -3.54
N GLN A 141 -28.40 0.80 -4.81
CA GLN A 141 -28.35 1.71 -5.96
C GLN A 141 -29.51 2.72 -5.97
N GLY A 142 -30.71 2.30 -5.56
CA GLY A 142 -31.89 3.15 -5.43
C GLY A 142 -31.83 4.21 -4.32
N SER A 143 -30.84 4.12 -3.43
CA SER A 143 -30.61 5.07 -2.33
C SER A 143 -29.32 5.87 -2.49
N GLY A 144 -28.72 5.85 -3.70
CA GLY A 144 -27.52 6.60 -4.04
C GLY A 144 -26.21 5.80 -3.99
N GLY A 145 -26.22 4.52 -3.61
CA GLY A 145 -25.04 3.66 -3.66
C GLY A 145 -23.79 4.26 -3.00
N ILE A 146 -22.65 4.15 -3.68
CA ILE A 146 -21.35 4.69 -3.23
C ILE A 146 -21.41 6.20 -2.99
N TYR A 147 -22.22 6.96 -3.75
CA TYR A 147 -22.37 8.40 -3.54
C TYR A 147 -22.93 8.70 -2.14
N ALA A 148 -23.95 7.96 -1.70
CA ALA A 148 -24.53 8.12 -0.37
C ALA A 148 -23.55 7.72 0.74
N ASP A 149 -22.76 6.66 0.53
CA ASP A 149 -21.73 6.24 1.48
C ASP A 149 -20.66 7.33 1.66
N LEU A 150 -20.21 7.95 0.57
CA LEU A 150 -19.24 9.04 0.61
C LEU A 150 -19.80 10.29 1.29
N VAL A 151 -21.04 10.68 0.99
CA VAL A 151 -21.70 11.81 1.67
C VAL A 151 -21.87 11.54 3.17
N THR A 152 -22.20 10.31 3.55
CA THR A 152 -22.29 9.91 4.96
C THR A 152 -20.94 10.02 5.66
N ALA A 153 -19.84 9.68 4.98
CA ALA A 153 -18.50 9.86 5.51
C ALA A 153 -18.17 11.35 5.74
N VAL A 154 -18.59 12.25 4.84
CA VAL A 154 -18.46 13.70 5.05
C VAL A 154 -19.29 14.17 6.24
N GLY A 155 -20.53 13.69 6.36
CA GLY A 155 -21.42 14.00 7.48
C GLY A 155 -20.77 13.72 8.83
N LYS A 156 -20.10 12.57 8.98
CA LYS A 156 -19.37 12.23 10.22
C LYS A 156 -18.24 13.21 10.57
N VAL A 157 -17.64 13.89 9.61
CA VAL A 157 -16.59 14.89 9.87
C VAL A 157 -17.23 16.18 10.39
N VAL A 158 -18.31 16.62 9.72
CA VAL A 158 -19.05 17.83 10.07
C VAL A 158 -19.77 17.67 11.42
N ASP A 159 -20.34 16.50 11.71
CA ASP A 159 -21.01 16.21 12.99
C ASP A 159 -20.04 16.27 14.18
N ASN A 160 -18.73 16.05 13.93
CA ASN A 160 -17.69 16.23 14.94
C ASN A 160 -17.11 17.66 14.94
N ASN A 161 -17.78 18.62 14.30
CA ASN A 161 -17.42 20.03 14.21
C ASN A 161 -16.07 20.30 13.54
N TYR A 162 -15.71 19.47 12.56
CA TYR A 162 -14.52 19.66 11.73
C TYR A 162 -14.89 20.01 10.29
N ASP A 163 -14.10 20.88 9.67
CA ASP A 163 -14.22 21.19 8.25
C ASP A 163 -13.41 20.20 7.40
N MET A 164 -14.06 19.65 6.37
CA MET A 164 -13.39 18.74 5.45
C MET A 164 -12.43 19.49 4.52
N THR A 165 -11.17 19.07 4.50
CA THR A 165 -10.10 19.66 3.69
C THR A 165 -9.83 18.90 2.38
N GLY A 166 -10.05 17.59 2.34
CA GLY A 166 -9.85 16.79 1.13
C GLY A 166 -9.89 15.29 1.37
N TRP A 167 -9.74 14.52 0.29
CA TRP A 167 -9.73 13.06 0.30
C TRP A 167 -8.32 12.51 0.04
N ALA A 168 -7.92 11.49 0.80
CA ALA A 168 -6.82 10.60 0.44
C ALA A 168 -7.43 9.23 0.07
N ALA A 169 -7.33 8.83 -1.19
CA ALA A 169 -8.02 7.65 -1.72
C ALA A 169 -7.11 6.73 -2.53
N ASP A 170 -7.49 5.45 -2.63
CA ASP A 170 -6.90 4.55 -3.62
C ASP A 170 -7.49 4.85 -5.01
N PRO A 171 -6.70 4.83 -6.10
CA PRO A 171 -7.22 5.06 -7.46
C PRO A 171 -8.42 4.19 -7.85
N ARG A 172 -8.59 3.01 -7.25
CA ARG A 172 -9.76 2.14 -7.51
C ARG A 172 -11.08 2.78 -7.06
N LEU A 173 -11.06 3.57 -5.98
CA LEU A 173 -12.26 4.28 -5.53
C LEU A 173 -12.79 5.22 -6.62
N GLN A 174 -11.92 5.80 -7.44
CA GLN A 174 -12.31 6.63 -8.57
C GLN A 174 -13.03 5.81 -9.64
N VAL A 175 -12.54 4.60 -9.93
CA VAL A 175 -13.18 3.68 -10.89
C VAL A 175 -14.55 3.25 -10.38
N ASP A 176 -14.64 2.83 -9.11
CA ASP A 176 -15.91 2.41 -8.50
C ASP A 176 -16.91 3.58 -8.43
N ALA A 177 -16.43 4.79 -8.15
CA ALA A 177 -17.21 6.02 -8.19
C ALA A 177 -17.72 6.36 -9.60
N MET A 178 -16.91 6.19 -10.64
CA MET A 178 -17.32 6.42 -12.04
C MET A 178 -18.29 5.37 -12.56
N LEU A 179 -18.24 4.15 -12.03
CA LEU A 179 -19.20 3.08 -12.33
C LEU A 179 -20.54 3.26 -11.60
N ALA A 180 -20.60 4.12 -10.58
CA ALA A 180 -21.83 4.37 -9.84
C ALA A 180 -22.84 5.11 -10.73
N THR A 181 -23.96 4.44 -11.00
CA THR A 181 -25.07 4.95 -11.79
C THR A 181 -26.35 4.96 -10.96
N ASP A 182 -27.27 5.87 -11.28
CA ASP A 182 -28.62 5.84 -10.73
C ASP A 182 -29.45 4.68 -11.32
N THR A 183 -30.69 4.51 -10.84
CA THR A 183 -31.60 3.46 -11.34
C THR A 183 -32.02 3.64 -12.81
N GLN A 184 -31.63 4.74 -13.45
CA GLN A 184 -31.85 5.06 -14.86
C GLN A 184 -30.55 4.93 -15.68
N GLY A 185 -29.46 4.46 -15.08
CA GLY A 185 -28.17 4.27 -15.73
C GLY A 185 -27.36 5.55 -15.92
N ARG A 186 -27.77 6.68 -15.33
CA ARG A 186 -27.03 7.95 -15.40
C ARG A 186 -25.89 7.95 -14.38
N PRO A 187 -24.65 8.32 -14.75
CA PRO A 187 -23.54 8.42 -13.81
C PRO A 187 -23.83 9.40 -12.68
N LEU A 188 -23.60 8.98 -11.42
CA LEU A 188 -23.81 9.80 -10.23
C LEU A 188 -22.63 10.74 -9.94
N LEU A 189 -21.42 10.31 -10.29
CA LEU A 189 -20.19 11.06 -10.11
C LEU A 189 -19.54 11.27 -11.48
N ASN A 190 -19.61 12.50 -11.98
CA ASN A 190 -18.89 12.90 -13.19
C ASN A 190 -17.69 13.75 -12.78
N THR A 191 -16.47 13.28 -13.09
CA THR A 191 -15.27 14.12 -12.94
C THR A 191 -15.30 15.19 -14.03
N PRO A 192 -15.17 16.49 -13.72
CA PRO A 192 -15.15 17.52 -14.77
C PRO A 192 -14.05 17.22 -15.78
N ALA A 193 -14.37 17.27 -17.07
CA ALA A 193 -13.51 16.83 -18.19
C ALA A 193 -12.19 17.62 -18.36
N ASN A 194 -11.89 18.60 -17.50
CA ASN A 194 -10.65 19.37 -17.56
C ASN A 194 -9.52 18.64 -16.80
N ALA A 195 -8.95 17.63 -17.46
CA ALA A 195 -7.82 16.81 -17.02
C ALA A 195 -6.46 17.55 -17.04
N ALA A 196 -6.42 18.84 -16.64
CA ALA A 196 -5.19 19.63 -16.64
C ALA A 196 -4.44 19.62 -15.29
N ASP A 197 -5.07 19.12 -14.23
CA ASP A 197 -4.45 19.04 -12.91
C ASP A 197 -4.62 17.62 -12.36
N ASN A 198 -3.59 17.05 -11.76
CA ASN A 198 -3.62 15.72 -11.12
C ASN A 198 -4.52 15.70 -9.86
N GLN A 199 -5.43 16.66 -9.74
CA GLN A 199 -6.38 16.88 -8.67
C GLN A 199 -7.78 16.55 -9.20
N SER A 200 -8.13 15.26 -9.19
CA SER A 200 -9.52 14.86 -9.39
C SER A 200 -10.29 15.25 -8.12
N SER A 201 -11.41 15.96 -8.28
CA SER A 201 -12.28 16.30 -7.14
C SER A 201 -13.28 15.17 -6.90
N LEU A 202 -13.56 14.89 -5.63
CA LEU A 202 -14.59 13.95 -5.20
C LEU A 202 -15.60 14.70 -4.34
N LEU A 203 -16.86 14.74 -4.79
CA LEU A 203 -17.95 15.49 -4.15
C LEU A 203 -17.66 17.01 -3.97
N GLY A 204 -16.77 17.58 -4.77
CA GLY A 204 -16.40 19.00 -4.70
C GLY A 204 -15.19 19.31 -3.80
N TRP A 205 -14.65 18.32 -3.07
CA TRP A 205 -13.38 18.45 -2.35
C TRP A 205 -12.21 17.90 -3.18
N PRO A 206 -10.98 18.44 -3.00
CA PRO A 206 -9.80 17.90 -3.68
C PRO A 206 -9.54 16.46 -3.21
N ALA A 207 -9.29 15.54 -4.16
CA ALA A 207 -8.93 14.17 -3.85
C ALA A 207 -7.53 13.82 -4.40
N TYR A 208 -6.68 13.33 -3.51
CA TYR A 208 -5.34 12.83 -3.83
C TYR A 208 -5.38 11.31 -3.88
N PHE A 209 -5.12 10.77 -5.06
CA PHE A 209 -5.16 9.33 -5.31
C PHE A 209 -3.76 8.72 -5.21
N ASN A 210 -3.55 7.84 -4.25
CA ASN A 210 -2.31 7.09 -4.10
C ASN A 210 -2.59 5.64 -3.69
N LYS A 211 -1.87 4.69 -4.30
CA LYS A 211 -1.88 3.26 -3.93
C LYS A 211 -1.33 3.00 -2.51
N GLY A 212 -0.69 4.00 -1.89
CA GLY A 212 -0.26 3.96 -0.48
C GLY A 212 -1.41 3.90 0.52
N VAL A 213 -2.60 4.39 0.14
CA VAL A 213 -3.78 4.43 1.02
C VAL A 213 -4.29 3.02 1.34
N SER A 214 -4.34 2.13 0.34
CA SER A 214 -4.78 0.74 0.53
C SER A 214 -3.67 -0.18 1.04
N GLY A 215 -2.40 0.22 0.95
CA GLY A 215 -1.24 -0.63 1.26
C GLY A 215 -1.03 -1.77 0.25
N ARG A 216 -1.80 -1.81 -0.86
CA ARG A 216 -1.65 -2.82 -1.90
C ARG A 216 -0.45 -2.48 -2.78
N TYR A 217 0.59 -3.30 -2.69
CA TYR A 217 1.81 -3.17 -3.48
C TYR A 217 1.84 -4.23 -4.59
N TRP A 218 2.07 -3.80 -5.83
CA TRP A 218 2.35 -4.70 -6.94
C TRP A 218 3.85 -4.97 -6.94
N ARG A 219 4.25 -6.18 -6.54
CA ARG A 219 5.60 -6.73 -6.78
C ARG A 219 5.57 -7.54 -8.07
N ALA A 220 6.74 -7.70 -8.70
CA ALA A 220 6.85 -8.66 -9.78
C ALA A 220 6.60 -10.08 -9.23
N GLY A 221 5.72 -10.84 -9.90
CA GLY A 221 5.32 -12.20 -9.50
C GLY A 221 3.94 -12.23 -8.85
N ASP A 222 3.07 -13.10 -9.35
CA ASP A 222 1.75 -13.30 -8.74
C ASP A 222 1.87 -14.09 -7.44
N SER A 223 0.90 -13.89 -6.55
CA SER A 223 0.81 -14.54 -5.25
C SER A 223 0.71 -16.05 -5.34
N VAL A 224 0.21 -16.55 -6.48
CA VAL A 224 0.08 -17.97 -6.78
C VAL A 224 0.86 -18.25 -8.05
N GLN A 225 1.74 -19.25 -8.00
CA GLN A 225 2.52 -19.69 -9.14
C GLN A 225 2.44 -21.20 -9.24
N THR A 226 2.12 -21.71 -10.42
CA THR A 226 1.99 -23.15 -10.67
C THR A 226 3.21 -23.64 -11.44
N LEU A 227 3.91 -24.61 -10.87
CA LEU A 227 4.95 -25.39 -11.51
C LEU A 227 4.32 -26.65 -12.12
N THR A 228 4.24 -26.68 -13.43
CA THR A 228 3.69 -27.80 -14.21
C THR A 228 4.82 -28.60 -14.83
N ILE A 229 4.76 -29.92 -14.68
CA ILE A 229 5.67 -30.86 -15.33
C ILE A 229 4.88 -31.61 -16.41
N THR A 230 5.36 -31.56 -17.65
CA THR A 230 4.75 -32.24 -18.81
C THR A 230 5.69 -33.34 -19.34
N GLY A 231 5.17 -34.22 -20.20
CA GLY A 231 5.97 -35.23 -20.92
C GLY A 231 6.26 -36.54 -20.19
N THR A 232 5.55 -36.82 -19.08
CA THR A 232 5.62 -38.09 -18.31
C THR A 232 7.05 -38.59 -18.04
N PRO A 233 7.90 -37.79 -17.37
CA PRO A 233 9.25 -38.20 -17.02
C PRO A 233 9.25 -39.44 -16.12
N THR A 234 10.33 -40.22 -16.17
CA THR A 234 10.55 -41.41 -15.32
C THR A 234 11.72 -41.23 -14.35
N GLY A 235 12.42 -40.09 -14.40
CA GLY A 235 13.53 -39.76 -13.52
C GLY A 235 14.09 -38.36 -13.73
N GLY A 236 15.22 -38.07 -13.08
CA GLY A 236 15.92 -36.80 -13.18
C GLY A 236 15.48 -35.78 -12.14
N GLY A 237 15.70 -34.50 -12.44
CA GLY A 237 15.35 -33.39 -11.54
C GLY A 237 15.23 -32.06 -12.27
N ILE A 238 14.69 -31.08 -11.56
CA ILE A 238 14.55 -29.70 -12.01
C ILE A 238 15.19 -28.77 -10.99
N VAL A 239 15.76 -27.66 -11.46
CA VAL A 239 16.22 -26.59 -10.57
C VAL A 239 15.28 -25.41 -10.74
N ILE A 240 14.58 -25.07 -9.67
CA ILE A 240 13.78 -23.85 -9.60
C ILE A 240 14.59 -22.76 -8.89
N GLY A 241 14.37 -21.51 -9.26
CA GLY A 241 15.00 -20.39 -8.59
C GLY A 241 14.10 -19.18 -8.47
N SER A 242 14.42 -18.34 -7.48
CA SER A 242 13.75 -17.07 -7.26
C SER A 242 14.67 -16.15 -6.44
N GLY A 243 14.77 -14.87 -6.83
CA GLY A 243 15.54 -13.88 -6.07
C GLY A 243 17.02 -14.22 -5.87
N GLY A 244 17.63 -14.97 -6.79
CA GLY A 244 19.02 -15.45 -6.69
C GLY A 244 19.20 -16.76 -5.90
N ASN A 245 18.15 -17.28 -5.27
CA ASN A 245 18.16 -18.60 -4.64
C ASN A 245 17.84 -19.70 -5.66
N SER A 246 18.31 -20.91 -5.40
CA SER A 246 18.01 -22.10 -6.21
C SER A 246 17.71 -23.32 -5.33
N LEU A 247 16.83 -24.19 -5.83
CA LEU A 247 16.43 -25.44 -5.19
C LEU A 247 16.36 -26.53 -6.24
N GLN A 248 17.08 -27.62 -5.99
CA GLN A 248 16.95 -28.84 -6.78
C GLN A 248 15.74 -29.64 -6.29
N VAL A 249 14.78 -29.84 -7.17
CA VAL A 249 13.60 -30.68 -6.93
C VAL A 249 13.78 -31.97 -7.71
N ALA A 250 13.88 -33.09 -7.00
CA ALA A 250 13.98 -34.40 -7.61
C ALA A 250 12.65 -34.79 -8.30
N TYR A 251 12.74 -35.67 -9.30
CA TYR A 251 11.57 -36.33 -9.87
C TYR A 251 10.74 -37.00 -8.76
N ASN A 252 9.42 -36.85 -8.84
CA ASN A 252 8.45 -37.37 -7.88
C ASN A 252 8.64 -36.89 -6.42
N ALA A 253 9.29 -35.73 -6.21
CA ALA A 253 9.37 -35.12 -4.89
C ALA A 253 7.97 -34.86 -4.30
N ALA A 254 7.83 -34.96 -2.99
CA ALA A 254 6.58 -34.56 -2.32
C ALA A 254 6.50 -33.03 -2.23
N ALA A 255 5.29 -32.47 -2.25
CA ALA A 255 5.08 -31.03 -2.08
C ALA A 255 5.66 -30.48 -0.76
N SER A 256 5.66 -31.26 0.32
CA SER A 256 6.28 -30.89 1.60
C SER A 256 7.81 -30.72 1.50
N THR A 257 8.47 -31.52 0.66
CA THR A 257 9.92 -31.42 0.43
C THR A 257 10.22 -30.14 -0.34
N VAL A 258 9.43 -29.83 -1.38
CA VAL A 258 9.55 -28.59 -2.15
C VAL A 258 9.28 -27.37 -1.26
N GLN A 259 8.24 -27.44 -0.42
CA GLN A 259 7.91 -26.39 0.55
C GLN A 259 9.07 -26.12 1.51
N THR A 260 9.62 -27.17 2.13
CA THR A 260 10.71 -27.03 3.10
C THR A 260 11.96 -26.42 2.44
N GLY A 261 12.28 -26.82 1.21
CA GLY A 261 13.40 -26.28 0.45
C GLY A 261 13.24 -24.79 0.10
N ILE A 262 12.02 -24.34 -0.24
CA ILE A 262 11.74 -22.93 -0.50
C ILE A 262 11.76 -22.12 0.80
N GLN A 263 11.15 -22.63 1.87
CA GLN A 263 11.11 -21.95 3.18
C GLN A 263 12.50 -21.75 3.78
N ALA A 264 13.46 -22.64 3.46
CA ALA A 264 14.85 -22.52 3.90
C ALA A 264 15.57 -21.28 3.35
N TRP A 265 15.12 -20.70 2.23
CA TRP A 265 15.68 -19.45 1.71
C TRP A 265 15.39 -18.23 2.61
N GLY A 266 14.42 -18.35 3.52
CA GLY A 266 14.09 -17.30 4.48
C GLY A 266 13.45 -16.06 3.84
N GLY A 267 13.31 -15.00 4.65
CA GLY A 267 12.70 -13.75 4.20
C GLY A 267 11.27 -13.95 3.67
N ILE A 268 11.03 -13.49 2.45
CA ILE A 268 9.70 -13.59 1.78
C ILE A 268 9.26 -15.04 1.54
N TYR A 269 10.21 -15.99 1.49
CA TYR A 269 9.94 -17.38 1.19
C TYR A 269 9.58 -18.21 2.44
N ALA A 270 9.87 -17.69 3.64
CA ALA A 270 9.75 -18.44 4.90
C ALA A 270 8.32 -18.92 5.21
N ALA A 271 7.31 -18.21 4.71
CA ALA A 271 5.90 -18.53 4.93
C ALA A 271 5.22 -19.13 3.68
N VAL A 272 5.96 -19.42 2.61
CA VAL A 272 5.40 -19.97 1.38
C VAL A 272 4.80 -21.35 1.64
N THR A 273 3.63 -21.59 1.06
CA THR A 273 2.96 -22.89 1.08
C THR A 273 3.03 -23.53 -0.29
N VAL A 274 3.26 -24.84 -0.35
CA VAL A 274 3.27 -25.60 -1.61
C VAL A 274 2.29 -26.76 -1.49
N SER A 275 1.32 -26.79 -2.39
CA SER A 275 0.36 -27.90 -2.52
C SER A 275 0.51 -28.60 -3.86
N GLY A 276 0.20 -29.89 -3.92
CA GLY A 276 0.27 -30.66 -5.16
C GLY A 276 0.56 -32.14 -4.91
N SER A 277 0.35 -32.95 -5.94
CA SER A 277 0.73 -34.37 -5.93
C SER A 277 2.25 -34.53 -5.99
N ALA A 278 2.76 -35.67 -5.53
CA ALA A 278 4.16 -36.02 -5.74
C ALA A 278 4.45 -36.05 -7.25
N GLY A 279 5.48 -35.34 -7.68
CA GLY A 279 5.78 -35.16 -9.12
C GLY A 279 5.00 -34.03 -9.81
N GLY A 280 4.18 -33.27 -9.07
CA GLY A 280 3.47 -32.09 -9.56
C GLY A 280 2.11 -32.39 -10.20
N PRO A 281 1.39 -31.34 -10.65
CA PRO A 281 1.75 -29.93 -10.60
C PRO A 281 1.82 -29.40 -9.16
N TYR A 282 2.75 -28.48 -8.90
CA TYR A 282 2.89 -27.82 -7.60
C TYR A 282 2.35 -26.40 -7.68
N THR A 283 1.43 -26.07 -6.79
CA THR A 283 0.93 -24.71 -6.59
C THR A 283 1.70 -24.10 -5.43
N ILE A 284 2.50 -23.08 -5.73
CA ILE A 284 3.28 -22.31 -4.78
C ILE A 284 2.47 -21.05 -4.45
N THR A 285 2.18 -20.84 -3.18
CA THR A 285 1.38 -19.70 -2.72
C THR A 285 2.15 -18.90 -1.68
N PHE A 286 2.38 -17.62 -1.99
CA PHE A 286 2.87 -16.64 -1.03
C PHE A 286 1.69 -16.15 -0.18
N PRO A 287 1.75 -16.30 1.15
CA PRO A 287 0.68 -15.81 2.02
C PRO A 287 0.67 -14.28 2.02
N ALA A 288 -0.54 -13.71 2.05
CA ALA A 288 -0.70 -12.29 2.30
C ALA A 288 -0.07 -11.94 3.66
N ILE A 289 0.65 -10.82 3.74
CA ILE A 289 1.28 -10.39 5.00
C ILE A 289 0.19 -10.08 6.04
N THR A 290 -0.91 -9.46 5.60
CA THR A 290 -2.17 -9.29 6.34
C THR A 290 -3.34 -9.28 5.34
N SER A 291 -4.59 -9.31 5.79
CA SER A 291 -5.79 -9.25 4.92
C SER A 291 -5.80 -8.08 3.93
N ASN A 292 -5.08 -7.00 4.24
CA ASN A 292 -5.07 -5.75 3.47
C ASN A 292 -3.70 -5.46 2.82
N VAL A 293 -2.67 -6.27 3.07
CA VAL A 293 -1.34 -6.10 2.48
C VAL A 293 -1.06 -7.29 1.56
N ALA A 294 -0.87 -7.00 0.27
CA ALA A 294 -0.58 -8.01 -0.73
C ALA A 294 0.67 -8.84 -0.33
N PRO A 295 0.70 -10.14 -0.66
CA PRO A 295 1.85 -11.01 -0.39
C PRO A 295 3.15 -10.46 -0.98
N GLU A 296 4.27 -10.65 -0.27
CA GLU A 296 5.61 -10.39 -0.83
C GLU A 296 5.97 -11.50 -1.81
N ALA A 297 5.33 -11.53 -2.98
CA ALA A 297 5.64 -12.50 -4.01
C ALA A 297 6.90 -12.12 -4.80
N ALA A 298 7.63 -13.13 -5.24
CA ALA A 298 8.73 -13.03 -6.19
C ALA A 298 8.52 -14.06 -7.31
N PRO A 299 8.90 -13.75 -8.57
CA PRO A 299 8.71 -14.69 -9.66
C PRO A 299 9.65 -15.89 -9.47
N PHE A 300 9.12 -17.08 -9.66
CA PHE A 300 9.91 -18.29 -9.79
C PHE A 300 10.24 -18.54 -11.26
N THR A 301 11.44 -19.07 -11.51
CA THR A 301 11.87 -19.51 -12.83
C THR A 301 12.40 -20.94 -12.76
N VAL A 302 12.30 -21.65 -13.88
CA VAL A 302 13.01 -22.92 -14.06
C VAL A 302 14.40 -22.59 -14.58
N ILE A 303 15.41 -22.77 -13.73
CA ILE A 303 16.81 -22.50 -14.08
C ILE A 303 17.34 -23.61 -14.99
N SER A 304 17.02 -24.86 -14.67
CA SER A 304 17.41 -26.01 -15.49
C SER A 304 16.39 -27.14 -15.40
N ASN A 305 16.30 -27.90 -16.49
CA ASN A 305 15.42 -29.03 -16.62
C ASN A 305 16.25 -30.25 -17.06
N SER A 306 16.53 -31.14 -16.11
CA SER A 306 17.27 -32.39 -16.31
C SER A 306 16.38 -33.62 -16.14
N LEU A 307 15.08 -33.47 -16.42
CA LEU A 307 14.13 -34.57 -16.40
C LEU A 307 14.46 -35.58 -17.50
N THR A 308 14.36 -36.86 -17.17
CA THR A 308 14.69 -37.97 -18.08
C THR A 308 13.49 -38.89 -18.28
N GLY A 309 13.44 -39.55 -19.45
CA GLY A 309 12.37 -40.47 -19.82
C GLY A 309 11.09 -39.78 -20.27
N GLY A 310 10.16 -40.56 -20.84
CA GLY A 310 8.92 -40.03 -21.41
C GLY A 310 9.11 -39.28 -22.73
N THR A 311 8.07 -38.52 -23.13
CA THR A 311 8.05 -37.75 -24.38
C THR A 311 8.30 -36.28 -24.08
N ASN A 312 9.54 -35.82 -24.31
CA ASN A 312 9.98 -34.42 -24.16
C ASN A 312 9.60 -33.80 -22.79
N PRO A 313 10.10 -34.36 -21.67
CA PRO A 313 9.71 -33.89 -20.35
C PRO A 313 10.17 -32.45 -20.10
N LYS A 314 9.26 -31.58 -19.68
CA LYS A 314 9.53 -30.16 -19.47
C LYS A 314 8.83 -29.64 -18.22
N ALA A 315 9.54 -28.84 -17.44
CA ALA A 315 8.95 -28.04 -16.39
C ALA A 315 8.72 -26.59 -16.87
N THR A 316 7.56 -26.04 -16.52
CA THR A 316 7.19 -24.64 -16.78
C THR A 316 6.53 -24.05 -15.56
N ILE A 317 6.82 -22.77 -15.27
CA ILE A 317 6.16 -22.02 -14.20
C ILE A 317 5.27 -20.98 -14.84
N ALA A 318 4.01 -20.94 -14.40
CA ALA A 318 3.03 -19.94 -14.77
C ALA A 318 2.54 -19.22 -13.53
N SER A 319 2.32 -17.92 -13.66
CA SER A 319 1.73 -17.08 -12.62
C SER A 319 0.21 -17.12 -12.75
N THR A 320 -0.51 -17.14 -11.62
CA THR A 320 -1.98 -17.28 -11.55
C THR A 320 -2.59 -16.26 -10.60
#